data_AF-A0A180H3Z0-F1
#
_entry.id   AF-A0A180H3Z0-F1
#
_cell.length_a   1.000
_cell.length_b   1.000
_cell.length_c   1.000
_cell.angle_alpha   90.00
_cell.angle_beta   90.00
_cell.angle_gamma   90.00
#
_symmetry.space_group_name_H-M   'P 1'
#
loop_
_entity.id
_entity.type
_entity.pdbx_description
1 polymer ?
#
loop_
_entity_poly.entity_id
_entity_poly.type
_entity_poly.pdbx_seq_one_letter_code
_entity_poly.pdbx_strand_id
1 'polypeptide(L)'
;MSSKPKKFSFKKTLRPQAPPIAPSIPSEAKSTVSAEPPSENPFGLKPHSKNLFIQPPSSLSPLHILALSDLSNVVLDLRALTPHLSTLQLARIHHAAILAPPLSGSVSLTQVSHSILLLVSQQYHSTNACPEIALCIE
;
A
#
# COMPACT_ATOMS: atom_id res chain seq x y z
N MET A 1 -19.65 -30.54 -33.46
CA MET A 1 -19.21 -29.56 -32.44
C MET A 1 -19.99 -29.82 -31.15
N SER A 2 -19.32 -30.23 -30.07
CA SER A 2 -19.95 -30.31 -28.74
C SER A 2 -18.85 -30.20 -27.69
N SER A 3 -18.78 -29.06 -27.00
CA SER A 3 -17.86 -28.81 -25.88
C SER A 3 -18.68 -28.76 -24.59
N LYS A 4 -18.47 -29.75 -23.70
CA LYS A 4 -19.00 -29.71 -22.33
C LYS A 4 -18.00 -28.97 -21.43
N PRO A 5 -18.43 -28.04 -20.57
CA PRO A 5 -17.51 -27.33 -19.69
C PRO A 5 -17.06 -28.21 -18.51
N LYS A 6 -15.75 -28.18 -18.24
CA LYS A 6 -15.08 -28.95 -17.18
C LYS A 6 -15.21 -28.19 -15.85
N LYS A 7 -15.97 -28.74 -14.89
CA LYS A 7 -16.11 -28.17 -13.54
C LYS A 7 -14.83 -28.40 -12.73
N PHE A 8 -14.23 -27.31 -12.24
CA PHE A 8 -13.09 -27.32 -11.32
C PHE A 8 -13.60 -27.38 -9.88
N SER A 9 -13.03 -28.26 -9.06
CA SER A 9 -13.39 -28.44 -7.64
C SER A 9 -12.12 -28.52 -6.80
N PHE A 10 -12.04 -27.70 -5.74
CA PHE A 10 -10.95 -27.77 -4.77
C PHE A 10 -11.32 -28.77 -3.66
N LYS A 11 -10.50 -29.82 -3.52
CA LYS A 11 -10.58 -30.74 -2.38
C LYS A 11 -10.09 -30.03 -1.11
N LYS A 12 -10.90 -30.03 -0.06
CA LYS A 12 -10.51 -29.62 1.30
C LYS A 12 -9.57 -30.67 1.90
N THR A 13 -8.38 -30.25 2.30
CA THR A 13 -7.45 -31.09 3.07
C THR A 13 -7.83 -31.02 4.55
N LEU A 14 -8.35 -32.11 5.10
CA LEU A 14 -8.39 -32.36 6.54
C LEU A 14 -6.96 -32.54 7.04
N ARG A 15 -6.56 -31.87 8.12
CA ARG A 15 -5.37 -32.25 8.89
C ARG A 15 -5.79 -32.90 10.21
N PRO A 16 -5.15 -34.00 10.64
CA PRO A 16 -5.62 -34.83 11.74
C PRO A 16 -5.22 -34.27 13.11
N GLN A 17 -6.03 -34.65 14.10
CA GLN A 17 -5.89 -34.45 15.53
C GLN A 17 -4.93 -35.50 16.13
N ALA A 18 -4.04 -35.10 17.05
CA ALA A 18 -3.49 -35.97 18.11
C ALA A 18 -2.95 -35.13 19.31
N PRO A 19 -3.26 -35.49 20.58
CA PRO A 19 -2.82 -34.83 21.84
C PRO A 19 -1.67 -35.61 22.52
N PRO A 20 -1.36 -35.48 23.83
CA PRO A 20 -1.16 -34.35 24.77
C PRO A 20 0.30 -34.34 25.34
N ILE A 21 0.67 -33.44 26.26
CA ILE A 21 1.55 -33.68 27.44
C ILE A 21 1.56 -32.39 28.30
N ALA A 22 1.23 -32.53 29.59
CA ALA A 22 1.54 -31.61 30.69
C ALA A 22 2.53 -32.33 31.63
N PRO A 23 2.99 -31.82 32.80
CA PRO A 23 2.92 -30.47 33.40
C PRO A 23 4.28 -29.98 33.96
N SER A 24 4.44 -28.70 34.35
CA SER A 24 5.24 -28.26 35.54
C SER A 24 5.29 -26.73 35.72
N ILE A 25 4.85 -26.27 36.89
CA ILE A 25 5.10 -24.96 37.55
C ILE A 25 5.82 -25.37 38.89
N PRO A 26 6.51 -24.52 39.69
CA PRO A 26 6.52 -23.05 39.74
C PRO A 26 7.90 -22.39 39.94
N SER A 27 8.02 -21.10 39.59
CA SER A 27 8.96 -20.21 40.28
C SER A 27 8.53 -18.76 40.20
N GLU A 28 8.42 -18.20 41.38
CA GLU A 28 7.94 -16.87 41.74
C GLU A 28 9.12 -15.89 41.71
N ALA A 29 9.02 -14.83 40.91
CA ALA A 29 9.96 -13.70 40.95
C ALA A 29 9.24 -12.39 40.58
N LYS A 30 8.63 -11.80 41.61
CA LYS A 30 8.49 -10.38 41.94
C LYS A 30 9.05 -9.36 40.94
N SER A 31 8.15 -8.60 40.30
CA SER A 31 8.11 -7.12 40.25
C SER A 31 7.36 -6.67 39.00
N THR A 32 6.15 -6.16 39.18
CA THR A 32 5.55 -5.30 38.16
C THR A 32 4.65 -4.30 38.87
N VAL A 33 5.12 -3.05 38.93
CA VAL A 33 4.24 -1.89 38.98
C VAL A 33 3.46 -1.93 37.66
N SER A 34 2.30 -2.57 37.67
CA SER A 34 1.32 -2.38 36.60
C SER A 34 0.40 -1.27 37.05
N ALA A 35 0.63 -0.09 36.50
CA ALA A 35 -0.37 0.95 36.39
C ALA A 35 -1.68 0.31 35.92
N GLU A 36 -2.77 0.60 36.62
CA GLU A 36 -4.11 0.44 36.06
C GLU A 36 -4.12 1.08 34.67
N PRO A 37 -4.40 0.34 33.59
CA PRO A 37 -4.83 0.99 32.38
C PRO A 37 -6.20 1.61 32.67
N PRO A 38 -6.49 2.86 32.23
CA PRO A 38 -7.83 3.41 32.33
C PRO A 38 -8.78 2.53 31.51
N SER A 39 -9.50 1.64 32.19
CA SER A 39 -10.50 0.76 31.63
C SER A 39 -11.85 1.48 31.57
N GLU A 40 -11.88 2.63 30.93
CA GLU A 40 -13.15 3.23 30.49
C GLU A 40 -13.09 3.40 28.98
N ASN A 41 -13.49 2.33 28.29
CA ASN A 41 -14.02 2.48 26.94
C ASN A 41 -15.14 3.54 27.04
N PRO A 42 -15.09 4.66 26.30
CA PRO A 42 -16.13 5.70 26.36
C PRO A 42 -17.51 5.21 25.87
N PHE A 43 -17.57 3.97 25.39
CA PHE A 43 -18.78 3.30 24.91
C PHE A 43 -19.26 2.15 25.82
N GLY A 44 -18.58 1.86 26.94
CA GLY A 44 -19.04 0.85 27.91
C GLY A 44 -19.23 -0.56 27.32
N LEU A 45 -18.47 -0.92 26.28
CA LEU A 45 -18.68 -2.19 25.56
C LEU A 45 -17.93 -3.34 26.25
N LYS A 46 -18.69 -4.39 26.59
CA LYS A 46 -18.20 -5.62 27.22
C LYS A 46 -17.36 -6.43 26.21
N PRO A 47 -16.29 -7.13 26.68
CA PRO A 47 -15.41 -7.94 25.83
C PRO A 47 -16.08 -9.14 25.11
N HIS A 48 -17.38 -9.37 25.33
CA HIS A 48 -18.15 -10.49 24.75
C HIS A 48 -19.37 -10.03 23.94
N SER A 49 -19.44 -8.76 23.53
CA SER A 49 -20.52 -8.31 22.65
C SER A 49 -20.40 -8.95 21.27
N LYS A 50 -21.48 -9.57 20.77
CA LYS A 50 -21.60 -10.15 19.42
C LYS A 50 -21.58 -9.11 18.28
N ASN A 51 -21.29 -7.84 18.57
CA ASN A 51 -20.99 -6.88 17.52
C ASN A 51 -19.56 -7.14 17.09
N LEU A 52 -19.38 -7.57 15.84
CA LEU A 52 -18.07 -7.70 15.23
C LEU A 52 -17.33 -6.39 15.45
N PHE A 53 -16.33 -6.40 16.33
CA PHE A 53 -15.27 -5.42 16.32
C PHE A 53 -14.52 -5.63 14.99
N ILE A 54 -14.99 -4.98 13.93
CA ILE A 54 -14.18 -4.76 12.75
C ILE A 54 -13.26 -3.61 13.13
N GLN A 55 -12.22 -3.91 13.89
CA GLN A 55 -11.06 -3.05 13.92
C GLN A 55 -10.39 -3.27 12.56
N PRO A 56 -10.46 -2.32 11.61
CA PRO A 56 -9.67 -2.45 10.40
C PRO A 56 -8.21 -2.67 10.83
N PRO A 57 -7.49 -3.62 10.21
CA PRO A 57 -6.08 -3.82 10.53
C PRO A 57 -5.37 -2.47 10.41
N SER A 58 -4.62 -2.13 11.45
CA SER A 58 -3.79 -0.95 11.63
C SER A 58 -3.16 -0.43 10.32
N SER A 59 -3.33 0.88 10.09
CA SER A 59 -2.67 1.72 9.08
C SER A 59 -2.23 0.96 7.83
N LEU A 60 -3.18 0.67 6.94
CA LEU A 60 -2.87 0.55 5.52
C LEU A 60 -2.23 1.88 5.10
N SER A 61 -0.89 1.94 5.13
CA SER A 61 -0.14 3.03 4.54
C SER A 61 -0.67 3.19 3.13
N PRO A 62 -1.26 4.34 2.78
CA PRO A 62 -1.87 4.44 1.49
C PRO A 62 -0.74 4.57 0.47
N LEU A 63 -0.45 3.48 -0.23
CA LEU A 63 0.28 3.51 -1.50
C LEU A 63 -0.61 4.31 -2.46
N HIS A 64 -0.44 5.63 -2.48
CA HIS A 64 -1.19 6.45 -3.42
C HIS A 64 -0.53 6.36 -4.79
N ILE A 65 -1.36 5.99 -5.75
CA ILE A 65 -1.06 6.10 -7.16
C ILE A 65 -1.63 7.44 -7.61
N LEU A 66 -0.79 8.32 -8.16
CA LEU A 66 -1.25 9.54 -8.80
C LEU A 66 -1.16 9.34 -10.31
N ALA A 67 -2.32 9.39 -10.97
CA ALA A 67 -2.41 9.37 -12.42
C ALA A 67 -2.85 10.75 -12.91
N LEU A 68 -2.04 11.34 -13.78
CA LEU A 68 -2.30 12.63 -14.41
C LEU A 68 -2.33 12.42 -15.92
N SER A 69 -3.35 12.94 -16.58
CA SER A 69 -3.45 12.89 -18.02
C SER A 69 -3.92 14.19 -18.64
N ASP A 70 -3.62 14.35 -19.93
CA ASP A 70 -4.15 15.45 -20.77
C ASP A 70 -3.78 16.84 -20.25
N LEU A 71 -2.57 16.98 -19.67
CA LEU A 71 -2.10 18.24 -19.14
C LEU A 71 -1.19 18.94 -20.15
N SER A 72 -1.42 20.24 -20.32
CA SER A 72 -0.56 21.07 -21.15
C SER A 72 -0.29 22.44 -20.56
N ASN A 73 0.93 22.96 -20.74
CA ASN A 73 1.34 24.29 -20.27
C ASN A 73 1.18 24.46 -18.74
N VAL A 74 1.55 23.44 -17.97
CA VAL A 74 1.40 23.43 -16.51
C VAL A 74 2.72 23.25 -15.78
N VAL A 75 2.79 23.78 -14.57
CA VAL A 75 3.85 23.49 -13.61
C VAL A 75 3.21 22.79 -12.41
N LEU A 76 3.69 21.59 -12.09
CA LEU A 76 3.20 20.80 -10.97
C LEU A 76 4.32 20.52 -9.98
N ASP A 77 4.13 20.99 -8.75
CA ASP A 77 4.95 20.60 -7.61
C ASP A 77 4.19 19.56 -6.78
N LEU A 78 4.64 18.31 -6.89
CA LEU A 78 4.05 17.17 -6.20
C LEU A 78 4.83 16.81 -4.93
N ARG A 79 5.89 17.55 -4.57
CA ARG A 79 6.79 17.18 -3.45
C ARG A 79 6.08 17.12 -2.10
N ALA A 80 5.01 17.90 -1.94
CA ALA A 80 4.16 17.87 -0.74
C ALA A 80 3.44 16.52 -0.54
N LEU A 81 3.42 15.64 -1.55
CA LEU A 81 2.84 14.29 -1.47
C LEU A 81 3.81 13.26 -0.85
N THR A 82 5.03 13.65 -0.45
CA THR A 82 5.94 12.80 0.32
C THR A 82 5.36 12.53 1.72
N PRO A 83 5.44 11.30 2.27
CA PRO A 83 5.93 10.05 1.69
C PRO A 83 4.79 9.18 1.10
N HIS A 84 3.63 9.76 0.84
CA HIS A 84 2.40 9.02 0.55
C HIS A 84 2.28 8.59 -0.92
N LEU A 85 3.07 9.17 -1.82
CA LEU A 85 3.07 8.85 -3.24
C LEU A 85 4.05 7.73 -3.56
N SER A 86 3.52 6.58 -3.96
CA SER A 86 4.34 5.41 -4.32
C SER A 86 4.53 5.27 -5.83
N THR A 87 3.50 5.65 -6.61
CA THR A 87 3.49 5.46 -8.06
C THR A 87 2.97 6.71 -8.75
N LEU A 88 3.65 7.15 -9.80
CA LEU A 88 3.25 8.27 -10.63
C LEU A 88 3.03 7.81 -12.07
N GLN A 89 1.85 8.09 -12.62
CA GLN A 89 1.49 7.80 -14.00
C GLN A 89 1.20 9.10 -14.73
N LEU A 90 1.94 9.38 -15.79
CA LEU A 90 1.82 10.58 -16.61
C LEU A 90 1.48 10.18 -18.03
N ALA A 91 0.32 10.61 -18.54
CA ALA A 91 -0.14 10.28 -19.89
C ALA A 91 -0.53 11.53 -20.70
N ARG A 92 -0.07 11.66 -21.94
CA ARG A 92 -0.42 12.80 -22.82
C ARG A 92 -0.13 14.14 -22.16
N ILE A 93 1.13 14.32 -21.75
CA ILE A 93 1.61 15.54 -21.09
C ILE A 93 2.47 16.34 -22.07
N HIS A 94 2.16 17.62 -22.24
CA HIS A 94 2.83 18.48 -23.23
C HIS A 94 3.22 19.83 -22.60
N HIS A 95 4.45 20.32 -22.81
CA HIS A 95 4.86 21.63 -22.27
C HIS A 95 4.64 21.76 -20.76
N ALA A 96 5.05 20.74 -19.99
CA ALA A 96 4.88 20.74 -18.54
C ALA A 96 6.22 20.69 -17.79
N ALA A 97 6.25 21.28 -16.59
CA ALA A 97 7.32 21.07 -15.63
C ALA A 97 6.76 20.33 -14.41
N ILE A 98 7.25 19.13 -14.13
CA ILE A 98 6.74 18.29 -13.03
C ILE A 98 7.88 17.96 -12.07
N LEU A 99 7.71 18.34 -10.81
CA LEU A 99 8.60 18.00 -9.72
C LEU A 99 7.91 16.96 -8.83
N ALA A 100 8.37 15.71 -8.90
CA ALA A 100 7.86 14.64 -8.05
C ALA A 100 8.74 14.43 -6.81
N PRO A 101 8.15 13.98 -5.69
CA PRO A 101 8.94 13.48 -4.58
C PRO A 101 9.63 12.16 -4.95
N PRO A 102 10.64 11.71 -4.17
CA PRO A 102 11.17 10.36 -4.30
C PRO A 102 10.06 9.32 -4.09
N LEU A 103 9.86 8.49 -5.09
CA LEU A 103 8.83 7.47 -5.12
C LEU A 103 9.41 6.13 -4.66
N SER A 104 8.73 5.48 -3.73
CA SER A 104 9.10 4.13 -3.28
C SER A 104 8.79 3.04 -4.32
N GLY A 105 7.97 3.36 -5.33
CA GLY A 105 7.54 2.42 -6.37
C GLY A 105 8.01 2.86 -7.74
N SER A 106 7.05 3.13 -8.63
CA SER A 106 7.30 3.25 -10.06
C SER A 106 6.80 4.56 -10.68
N VAL A 107 7.45 4.96 -11.76
CA VAL A 107 6.96 5.97 -12.69
C VAL A 107 6.58 5.31 -14.00
N SER A 108 5.43 5.69 -14.56
CA SER A 108 5.08 5.38 -15.94
C SER A 108 4.82 6.66 -16.73
N LEU A 109 5.55 6.84 -17.84
CA LEU A 109 5.39 7.93 -18.79
C LEU A 109 4.83 7.40 -20.10
N THR A 110 3.74 8.01 -20.58
CA THR A 110 3.13 7.67 -21.87
C THR A 110 2.85 8.94 -22.66
N GLN A 111 3.41 9.09 -23.86
CA GLN A 111 3.19 10.26 -24.71
C GLN A 111 3.48 11.60 -23.99
N VAL A 112 4.66 11.71 -23.38
CA VAL A 112 5.11 12.96 -22.75
C VAL A 112 6.07 13.66 -23.71
N SER A 113 5.83 14.91 -24.05
CA SER A 113 6.71 15.67 -24.95
C SER A 113 6.93 17.12 -24.49
N HIS A 114 8.08 17.69 -24.87
CA HIS A 114 8.47 19.07 -24.55
C HIS A 114 8.27 19.41 -23.07
N SER A 115 8.61 18.47 -22.19
CA SER A 115 8.35 18.59 -20.75
C SER A 115 9.64 18.35 -19.96
N ILE A 116 9.76 19.02 -18.82
CA ILE A 116 10.87 18.90 -17.89
C ILE A 116 10.37 18.13 -16.67
N LEU A 117 11.00 16.99 -16.38
CA LEU A 117 10.56 16.09 -15.32
C LEU A 117 11.71 15.85 -14.33
N LEU A 118 11.49 16.16 -13.06
CA LEU A 118 12.39 15.79 -11.97
C LEU A 118 11.76 14.65 -11.18
N LEU A 119 12.27 13.43 -11.37
CA LEU A 119 11.64 12.20 -10.91
C LEU A 119 12.67 11.25 -10.29
N VAL A 120 12.42 10.76 -9.08
CA VAL A 120 13.26 9.73 -8.45
C VAL A 120 12.35 8.55 -8.12
N SER A 121 12.68 7.35 -8.59
CA SER A 121 11.84 6.16 -8.42
C SER A 121 12.64 4.87 -8.57
N GLN A 122 12.20 3.79 -7.94
CA GLN A 122 12.84 2.48 -8.06
C GLN A 122 12.64 1.83 -9.44
N GLN A 123 11.53 2.13 -10.10
CA GLN A 123 11.18 1.53 -11.39
C GLN A 123 10.69 2.61 -12.35
N TYR A 124 11.18 2.59 -13.59
CA TYR A 124 10.83 3.56 -14.61
C TYR A 124 10.36 2.88 -15.90
N HIS A 125 9.15 3.22 -16.33
CA HIS A 125 8.56 2.74 -17.58
C HIS A 125 8.24 3.93 -18.49
N SER A 126 8.70 3.87 -19.74
CA SER A 126 8.44 4.92 -20.74
C SER A 126 7.95 4.32 -22.05
N THR A 127 6.87 4.88 -22.56
CA THR A 127 6.29 4.55 -23.87
C THR A 127 6.02 5.84 -24.64
N ASN A 128 6.78 6.07 -25.72
CA ASN A 128 6.70 7.28 -26.52
C ASN A 128 6.87 8.59 -25.70
N ALA A 129 7.73 8.59 -24.69
CA ALA A 129 8.07 9.81 -23.96
C ALA A 129 9.39 10.39 -24.48
N CYS A 130 9.37 11.67 -24.84
CA CYS A 130 10.53 12.50 -25.17
C CYS A 130 10.57 13.71 -24.21
N PRO A 131 10.86 13.49 -22.91
CA PRO A 131 11.14 14.62 -22.02
C PRO A 131 12.43 15.31 -22.46
N GLU A 132 12.50 16.64 -22.34
CA GLU A 132 13.73 17.39 -22.64
C GLU A 132 14.81 17.10 -21.59
N ILE A 133 14.38 16.95 -20.33
CA ILE A 133 15.25 16.60 -19.21
C ILE A 133 14.43 15.68 -18.29
N ALA A 134 14.91 14.45 -18.12
CA ALA A 134 14.44 13.51 -17.11
C ALA A 134 15.65 13.02 -16.31
N LEU A 135 15.71 13.37 -15.03
CA LEU A 135 16.80 12.98 -14.15
C LEU A 135 16.32 11.85 -13.24
N CYS A 136 16.49 10.61 -13.69
CA CYS A 136 16.22 9.41 -12.90
C CYS A 136 17.49 9.04 -12.13
N ILE A 137 17.45 9.03 -10.80
CA ILE A 137 18.50 8.48 -9.95
C ILE A 137 17.97 7.16 -9.40
N GLU A 138 18.63 6.06 -9.74
CA GLU A 138 18.41 4.72 -9.16
C GLU A 138 19.17 4.55 -7.83
#